data_AF-A0A947HH84-F1
#
_entry.id   AF-A0A947HH84-F1
#
_cell.length_a   1.000
_cell.length_b   1.000
_cell.length_c   1.000
_cell.angle_alpha   90.00
_cell.angle_beta   90.00
_cell.angle_gamma   90.00
#
_symmetry.space_group_name_H-M   'P 1'
#
loop_
_entity.id
_entity.type
_entity.pdbx_description
1 polymer ?
#
loop_
_entity_poly.entity_id
_entity_poly.type
_entity_poly.pdbx_seq_one_letter_code
_entity_poly.pdbx_strand_id
1 'polypeptide(L)'
;MMPIVRGPRPQALAAKAERWTASWVEKAERGRKFKWPTWKGQPLNDVLEVSLAEMTGGHCAYCDHFPLDVEARSTIDHHRPKAAGLFPHLAFEWSNLFYCCSFCNGTKGEQWHDALLKPDELGFAFERYFDIDAMSGEMRASPAATPHDRLRAEESIRIFGLNEGNRPLSRRTWARKGPAPGQPYRFLV
;
A
#
# COMPACT_ATOMS: atom_id res chain seq x y z
N MET A 1 7.42 5.90 2.11
CA MET A 1 6.02 5.75 2.58
C MET A 1 5.58 7.12 3.05
N MET A 2 4.78 7.80 2.23
CA MET A 2 4.23 9.10 2.59
C MET A 2 2.95 8.95 3.44
N PRO A 3 2.63 9.93 4.30
CA PRO A 3 1.31 10.01 4.92
C PRO A 3 0.24 10.21 3.84
N ILE A 4 -0.89 9.53 3.99
CA ILE A 4 -2.02 9.58 3.06
C ILE A 4 -3.21 10.21 3.77
N VAL A 5 -3.81 11.22 3.15
CA VAL A 5 -5.10 11.76 3.58
C VAL A 5 -6.19 11.10 2.75
N ARG A 6 -7.14 10.42 3.41
CA ARG A 6 -8.27 9.80 2.72
C ARG A 6 -9.23 10.85 2.19
N GLY A 7 -9.45 10.82 0.88
CA GLY A 7 -10.57 11.51 0.25
C GLY A 7 -11.91 10.79 0.44
N PRO A 8 -12.99 11.36 -0.09
CA PRO A 8 -14.34 10.82 0.08
C PRO A 8 -14.46 9.43 -0.51
N ARG A 9 -15.33 8.61 0.08
CA ARG A 9 -15.66 7.28 -0.41
C ARG A 9 -16.24 7.39 -1.84
N PRO A 10 -15.65 6.71 -2.85
CA PRO A 10 -16.16 6.77 -4.23
C PRO A 10 -17.63 6.32 -4.34
N GLN A 11 -18.39 6.95 -5.25
CA GLN A 11 -19.82 6.67 -5.43
C GLN A 11 -20.11 5.18 -5.66
N ALA A 12 -19.25 4.47 -6.39
CA ALA A 12 -19.39 3.04 -6.64
C ALA A 12 -19.43 2.22 -5.34
N LEU A 13 -18.52 2.51 -4.39
CA LEU A 13 -18.47 1.86 -3.09
C LEU A 13 -19.61 2.33 -2.17
N ALA A 14 -20.02 3.59 -2.25
CA ALA A 14 -21.18 4.08 -1.52
C ALA A 14 -22.48 3.37 -1.96
N ALA A 15 -22.60 3.07 -3.26
CA ALA A 15 -23.82 2.48 -3.81
C ALA A 15 -23.90 0.94 -3.68
N LYS A 16 -22.77 0.22 -3.74
CA LYS A 16 -22.80 -1.25 -3.92
C LYS A 16 -21.83 -2.05 -3.06
N ALA A 17 -20.97 -1.43 -2.24
CA ALA A 17 -19.96 -2.17 -1.47
C ALA A 17 -20.58 -3.25 -0.58
N GLU A 18 -21.68 -2.97 0.12
CA GLU A 18 -22.35 -3.95 0.98
C GLU A 18 -22.74 -5.23 0.21
N ARG A 19 -23.40 -5.06 -0.95
CA ARG A 19 -23.77 -6.18 -1.82
C ARG A 19 -22.55 -6.94 -2.36
N TRP A 20 -21.51 -6.22 -2.76
CA TRP A 20 -20.29 -6.85 -3.26
C TRP A 20 -19.54 -7.60 -2.17
N THR A 21 -19.48 -7.05 -0.96
CA THR A 21 -18.92 -7.69 0.23
C THR A 21 -19.66 -8.97 0.57
N ALA A 22 -21.00 -8.92 0.69
CA ALA A 22 -21.80 -10.11 0.99
C ALA A 22 -21.57 -11.22 -0.06
N SER A 23 -21.57 -10.86 -1.35
CA SER A 23 -21.28 -11.82 -2.42
C SER A 23 -19.86 -12.37 -2.37
N TRP A 24 -18.88 -11.55 -1.97
CA TRP A 24 -17.49 -12.00 -1.87
C TRP A 24 -17.27 -12.93 -0.68
N VAL A 25 -17.84 -12.62 0.49
CA VAL A 25 -17.72 -13.48 1.68
C VAL A 25 -18.19 -14.91 1.36
N GLU A 26 -19.38 -15.06 0.78
CA GLU A 26 -19.93 -16.35 0.36
C GLU A 26 -19.03 -17.07 -0.67
N LYS A 27 -18.45 -16.33 -1.62
CA LYS A 27 -17.55 -16.89 -2.64
C LYS A 27 -16.20 -17.31 -2.05
N ALA A 28 -15.67 -16.54 -1.13
CA ALA A 28 -14.40 -16.80 -0.46
C ALA A 28 -14.50 -18.11 0.34
N GLU A 29 -15.58 -18.28 1.12
CA GLU A 29 -15.85 -19.51 1.88
C GLU A 29 -15.92 -20.76 1.00
N ARG A 30 -16.37 -20.61 -0.25
CA ARG A 30 -16.37 -21.68 -1.27
C ARG A 30 -15.05 -21.83 -2.03
N GLY A 31 -13.97 -21.21 -1.56
CA GLY A 31 -12.64 -21.30 -2.18
C GLY A 31 -12.54 -20.62 -3.55
N ARG A 32 -13.43 -19.67 -3.88
CA ARG A 32 -13.35 -18.95 -5.16
C ARG A 32 -12.26 -17.88 -5.11
N LYS A 33 -11.62 -17.65 -6.26
CA LYS A 33 -10.65 -16.55 -6.43
C LYS A 33 -11.37 -15.21 -6.52
N PHE A 34 -10.79 -14.18 -5.89
CA PHE A 34 -11.29 -12.82 -5.93
C PHE A 34 -11.31 -12.28 -7.37
N LYS A 35 -12.39 -11.60 -7.71
CA LYS A 35 -12.53 -10.85 -8.96
C LYS A 35 -13.24 -9.54 -8.66
N TRP A 36 -12.67 -8.45 -9.15
CA TRP A 36 -13.31 -7.14 -9.06
C TRP A 36 -14.66 -7.18 -9.81
N PRO A 37 -15.74 -6.67 -9.20
CA PRO A 37 -17.01 -6.51 -9.89
C PRO A 37 -16.93 -5.36 -10.90
N THR A 38 -18.00 -5.15 -11.66
CA THR A 38 -18.11 -4.03 -12.59
C THR A 38 -19.01 -2.92 -12.05
N TRP A 39 -18.65 -1.68 -12.36
CA TRP A 39 -19.44 -0.48 -12.10
C TRP A 39 -19.66 0.27 -13.42
N LYS A 40 -20.92 0.44 -13.82
CA LYS A 40 -21.31 1.12 -15.07
C LYS A 40 -20.54 0.63 -16.31
N GLY A 41 -20.31 -0.68 -16.40
CA GLY A 41 -19.61 -1.31 -17.54
C GLY A 41 -18.09 -1.35 -17.45
N GLN A 42 -17.48 -0.73 -16.42
CA GLN A 42 -16.03 -0.75 -16.21
C GLN A 42 -15.65 -1.65 -15.02
N PRO A 43 -14.45 -2.29 -15.02
CA PRO A 43 -13.92 -2.95 -13.84
C PRO A 43 -13.82 -1.98 -12.67
N LEU A 44 -14.28 -2.39 -11.48
CA LEU A 44 -14.31 -1.52 -10.31
C LEU A 44 -12.90 -1.04 -9.91
N ASN A 45 -11.88 -1.89 -10.02
CA ASN A 45 -10.52 -1.50 -9.69
C ASN A 45 -10.04 -0.33 -10.55
N ASP A 46 -10.33 -0.31 -11.85
CA ASP A 46 -9.93 0.79 -12.73
C ASP A 46 -10.58 2.11 -12.29
N VAL A 47 -11.85 2.04 -11.86
CA VAL A 47 -12.59 3.19 -11.31
C VAL A 47 -11.99 3.68 -9.99
N LEU A 48 -11.56 2.76 -9.11
CA LEU A 48 -11.02 3.10 -7.80
C LEU A 48 -9.55 3.54 -7.85
N GLU A 49 -8.76 3.01 -8.78
CA GLU A 49 -7.34 3.35 -8.94
C GLU A 49 -7.15 4.84 -9.19
N VAL A 50 -8.05 5.50 -9.94
CA VAL A 50 -7.99 6.95 -10.17
C VAL A 50 -8.00 7.72 -8.84
N SER A 51 -9.01 7.49 -8.00
CA SER A 51 -9.13 8.20 -6.72
C SER A 51 -8.04 7.80 -5.72
N LEU A 52 -7.59 6.54 -5.73
CA LEU A 52 -6.51 6.11 -4.84
C LEU A 52 -5.15 6.68 -5.26
N ALA A 53 -4.87 6.76 -6.56
CA ALA A 53 -3.64 7.34 -7.10
C ALA A 53 -3.58 8.86 -6.84
N GLU A 54 -4.70 9.57 -6.95
CA GLU A 54 -4.78 10.99 -6.58
C GLU A 54 -4.35 11.22 -5.12
N MET A 55 -4.73 10.34 -4.19
CA MET A 55 -4.38 10.46 -2.77
C MET A 55 -2.89 10.28 -2.48
N THR A 56 -2.15 9.63 -3.37
CA THR A 56 -0.72 9.35 -3.22
C THR A 56 0.13 10.13 -4.23
N GLY A 57 -0.47 11.03 -5.01
CA GLY A 57 0.22 11.68 -6.13
C GLY A 57 0.82 10.67 -7.13
N GLY A 58 0.16 9.52 -7.31
CA GLY A 58 0.59 8.42 -8.16
C GLY A 58 1.71 7.54 -7.57
N HIS A 59 2.13 7.77 -6.32
CA HIS A 59 3.17 6.95 -5.68
C HIS A 59 2.56 5.69 -5.05
N CYS A 60 3.33 4.61 -4.98
CA CYS A 60 2.93 3.43 -4.23
C CYS A 60 2.78 3.77 -2.75
N ALA A 61 1.63 3.47 -2.15
CA ALA A 61 1.32 3.76 -0.76
C ALA A 61 2.33 3.17 0.25
N TYR A 62 3.10 2.14 -0.15
CA TYR A 62 4.02 1.44 0.75
C TYR A 62 5.49 1.78 0.51
N CYS A 63 5.99 1.54 -0.71
CA CYS A 63 7.41 1.76 -1.01
C CYS A 63 7.71 3.15 -1.57
N ASP A 64 6.70 4.00 -1.74
CA ASP A 64 6.82 5.33 -2.35
C ASP A 64 7.17 5.31 -3.84
N HIS A 65 7.08 4.18 -4.54
CA HIS A 65 7.49 4.08 -5.96
C HIS A 65 6.60 4.78 -6.98
N PHE A 66 7.21 5.34 -8.02
CA PHE A 66 6.68 6.29 -8.99
C PHE A 66 7.68 6.49 -10.17
N PRO A 67 7.20 6.53 -11.41
CA PRO A 67 5.82 6.34 -11.81
C PRO A 67 5.49 4.83 -11.90
N LEU A 68 4.29 4.43 -11.43
CA LEU A 68 3.91 2.99 -11.38
C LEU A 68 3.50 2.41 -12.73
N ASP A 69 3.06 3.25 -13.66
CA ASP A 69 2.60 2.87 -14.99
C ASP A 69 3.73 2.40 -15.91
N VAL A 70 4.97 2.84 -15.69
CA VAL A 70 6.14 2.47 -16.50
C VAL A 70 6.96 1.35 -15.86
N GLU A 71 7.30 1.47 -14.58
CA GLU A 71 8.34 0.63 -13.96
C GLU A 71 7.77 -0.51 -13.11
N ALA A 72 6.63 -0.30 -12.46
CA ALA A 72 6.05 -1.27 -11.54
C ALA A 72 4.52 -1.23 -11.57
N ARG A 73 3.92 -1.97 -12.52
CA ARG A 73 2.46 -2.07 -12.78
C ARG A 73 1.62 -1.73 -11.54
N SER A 74 0.76 -0.72 -11.65
CA SER A 74 -0.16 -0.31 -10.59
C SER A 74 -1.17 -1.39 -10.25
N THR A 75 -1.63 -1.37 -9.00
CA THR A 75 -2.70 -2.24 -8.50
C THR A 75 -3.32 -1.67 -7.22
N ILE A 76 -4.37 -2.32 -6.73
CA ILE A 76 -5.00 -2.03 -5.43
C ILE A 76 -4.70 -3.19 -4.47
N ASP A 77 -3.95 -2.88 -3.40
CA ASP A 77 -3.82 -3.80 -2.27
C ASP A 77 -5.01 -3.69 -1.32
N HIS A 78 -5.32 -4.81 -0.69
CA HIS A 78 -6.23 -4.87 0.45
C HIS A 78 -5.37 -4.99 1.70
N HIS A 79 -5.23 -3.89 2.45
CA HIS A 79 -4.31 -3.81 3.58
C HIS A 79 -4.51 -4.97 4.56
N ARG A 80 -5.77 -5.20 4.96
CA ARG A 80 -6.22 -6.46 5.55
C ARG A 80 -6.61 -7.44 4.43
N PRO A 81 -6.02 -8.64 4.37
CA PRO A 81 -6.23 -9.56 3.26
C PRO A 81 -7.67 -10.06 3.16
N LYS A 82 -8.10 -10.27 1.91
CA LYS A 82 -9.49 -10.59 1.56
C LYS A 82 -9.76 -12.09 1.42
N ALA A 83 -8.75 -12.94 1.61
CA ALA A 83 -8.93 -14.40 1.54
C ALA A 83 -9.90 -14.93 2.61
N ALA A 84 -10.43 -16.12 2.35
CA ALA A 84 -11.27 -16.84 3.29
C ALA A 84 -10.51 -17.11 4.60
N GLY A 85 -11.20 -17.02 5.74
CA GLY A 85 -10.59 -17.18 7.07
C GLY A 85 -9.75 -15.98 7.55
N LEU A 86 -9.60 -14.93 6.73
CA LEU A 86 -8.98 -13.66 7.11
C LEU A 86 -10.04 -12.55 7.20
N PHE A 87 -10.00 -11.55 6.32
CA PHE A 87 -10.90 -10.39 6.36
C PHE A 87 -11.70 -10.20 5.06
N PRO A 88 -12.45 -11.22 4.56
CA PRO A 88 -13.21 -11.09 3.32
C PRO A 88 -14.29 -10.01 3.43
N HIS A 89 -14.80 -9.72 4.63
CA HIS A 89 -15.78 -8.66 4.88
C HIS A 89 -15.22 -7.24 4.65
N LEU A 90 -13.89 -7.07 4.54
CA LEU A 90 -13.24 -5.78 4.26
C LEU A 90 -12.84 -5.61 2.79
N ALA A 91 -13.26 -6.51 1.90
CA ALA A 91 -12.84 -6.51 0.50
C ALA A 91 -13.26 -5.25 -0.28
N PHE A 92 -14.36 -4.62 0.11
CA PHE A 92 -14.85 -3.38 -0.52
C PHE A 92 -14.92 -2.21 0.45
N GLU A 93 -14.22 -2.32 1.58
CA GLU A 93 -14.14 -1.23 2.55
C GLU A 93 -13.09 -0.22 2.10
N TRP A 94 -13.51 1.04 1.93
CA TRP A 94 -12.67 2.08 1.33
C TRP A 94 -11.37 2.31 2.10
N SER A 95 -11.48 2.29 3.43
CA SER A 95 -10.33 2.42 4.33
C SER A 95 -9.35 1.25 4.25
N ASN A 96 -9.71 0.14 3.60
CA ASN A 96 -8.88 -1.06 3.43
C ASN A 96 -8.16 -1.13 2.06
N LEU A 97 -8.44 -0.21 1.13
CA LEU A 97 -7.91 -0.24 -0.24
C LEU A 97 -6.79 0.77 -0.44
N PHE A 98 -5.65 0.36 -1.01
CA PHE A 98 -4.48 1.22 -1.21
C PHE A 98 -3.88 1.09 -2.61
N TYR A 99 -3.59 2.23 -3.24
CA TYR A 99 -2.84 2.26 -4.50
C TYR A 99 -1.40 1.85 -4.25
N CYS A 100 -0.94 0.81 -4.92
CA CYS A 100 0.42 0.30 -4.70
C CYS A 100 0.98 -0.36 -5.98
N CYS A 101 2.27 -0.65 -5.95
CA CYS A 101 2.91 -1.38 -7.04
C CYS A 101 2.69 -2.90 -6.89
N SER A 102 2.69 -3.60 -8.03
CA SER A 102 2.54 -5.06 -8.08
C SER A 102 3.56 -5.82 -7.23
N PHE A 103 4.77 -5.29 -7.02
CA PHE A 103 5.76 -5.90 -6.15
C PHE A 103 5.35 -5.86 -4.67
N CYS A 104 4.93 -4.70 -4.13
CA CYS A 104 4.51 -4.62 -2.72
C CYS A 104 3.26 -5.47 -2.46
N ASN A 105 2.28 -5.42 -3.37
CA ASN A 105 1.08 -6.25 -3.28
C ASN A 105 1.43 -7.74 -3.38
N GLY A 106 2.33 -8.11 -4.30
CA GLY A 106 2.77 -9.48 -4.52
C GLY A 106 3.55 -10.07 -3.35
N THR A 107 4.54 -9.34 -2.82
CA THR A 107 5.32 -9.78 -1.65
C THR A 107 4.44 -9.92 -0.41
N LYS A 108 3.53 -8.96 -0.17
CA LYS A 108 2.58 -9.06 0.94
C LYS A 108 1.64 -10.26 0.76
N GLY A 109 1.02 -10.39 -0.41
CA GLY A 109 0.02 -11.41 -0.67
C GLY A 109 -1.08 -11.41 0.40
N GLU A 110 -1.27 -12.55 1.07
CA GLU A 110 -2.22 -12.70 2.17
C GLU A 110 -1.58 -12.62 3.56
N GLN A 111 -0.30 -12.20 3.66
CA GLN A 111 0.34 -11.94 4.95
C GLN A 111 -0.34 -10.78 5.68
N TRP A 112 -0.54 -10.94 6.99
CA TRP A 112 -1.12 -9.94 7.88
C TRP A 112 -0.46 -9.98 9.25
N HIS A 113 -0.33 -8.81 9.87
CA HIS A 113 0.07 -8.66 11.25
C HIS A 113 -0.60 -7.39 11.82
N ASP A 114 -1.06 -7.40 13.07
CA ASP A 114 -1.77 -6.24 13.65
C ASP A 114 -0.87 -5.01 13.82
N ALA A 115 0.45 -5.24 13.87
CA ALA A 115 1.45 -4.16 13.86
C ALA A 115 1.71 -3.56 12.47
N LEU A 116 1.12 -4.08 11.40
CA LEU A 116 1.38 -3.58 10.05
C LEU A 116 0.97 -2.10 9.95
N LEU A 117 1.92 -1.24 9.54
CA LEU A 117 1.67 0.19 9.38
C LEU A 117 0.70 0.46 8.24
N LYS A 118 -0.21 1.39 8.51
CA LYS A 118 -1.21 1.84 7.58
C LYS A 118 -0.96 3.34 7.29
N PRO A 119 -0.61 3.71 6.05
CA PRO A 119 -0.12 5.06 5.74
C PRO A 119 -1.17 6.17 5.86
N ASP A 120 -2.45 5.83 6.02
CA ASP A 120 -3.55 6.76 6.26
C ASP A 120 -3.97 6.83 7.75
N GLU A 121 -3.21 6.23 8.67
CA GLU A 121 -3.43 6.39 10.11
C GLU A 121 -3.15 7.83 10.56
N LEU A 122 -4.02 8.34 11.45
CA LEU A 122 -3.83 9.66 12.05
C LEU A 122 -2.51 9.72 12.82
N GLY A 123 -1.69 10.72 12.51
CA GLY A 123 -0.37 10.90 13.14
C GLY A 123 0.72 9.99 12.60
N PHE A 124 0.49 9.32 11.46
CA PHE A 124 1.58 8.66 10.73
C PHE A 124 2.61 9.70 10.26
N ALA A 125 3.88 9.44 10.57
CA ALA A 125 5.03 10.20 10.09
C ALA A 125 6.16 9.21 9.79
N PHE A 126 6.84 9.35 8.66
CA PHE A 126 7.83 8.39 8.20
C PHE A 126 8.97 8.21 9.22
N GLU A 127 9.53 9.32 9.71
CA GLU A 127 10.69 9.37 10.60
C GLU A 127 10.42 8.78 12.00
N ARG A 128 9.14 8.68 12.38
CA ARG A 128 8.72 8.01 13.62
C ARG A 128 9.01 6.51 13.55
N TYR A 129 8.83 5.91 12.38
CA TYR A 129 8.91 4.47 12.19
C TYR A 129 10.18 4.03 11.48
N PHE A 130 10.63 4.81 10.50
CA PHE A 130 11.66 4.39 9.56
C PHE A 130 12.86 5.33 9.56
N ASP A 131 14.02 4.73 9.39
CA ASP A 131 15.25 5.39 8.99
C ASP A 131 15.82 4.67 7.75
N ILE A 132 16.63 5.37 6.95
CA ILE A 132 17.29 4.78 5.79
C ILE A 132 18.78 4.92 5.96
N ASP A 133 19.46 3.78 6.00
CA ASP A 133 20.91 3.72 6.08
C ASP A 133 21.50 4.35 4.80
N ALA A 134 22.15 5.50 4.91
CA ALA A 134 22.62 6.26 3.74
C ALA A 134 23.69 5.53 2.91
N MET A 135 24.36 4.53 3.49
CA MET A 135 25.45 3.79 2.85
C MET A 135 24.96 2.61 2.03
N SER A 136 24.01 1.86 2.57
CA SER A 136 23.41 0.67 1.95
C SER A 136 22.10 0.98 1.22
N GLY A 137 21.36 1.98 1.69
CA GLY A 137 20.00 2.34 1.29
C GLY A 137 18.91 1.44 1.91
N GLU A 138 19.29 0.58 2.85
CA GLU A 138 18.33 -0.25 3.59
C GLU A 138 17.41 0.61 4.45
N MET A 139 16.13 0.29 4.41
CA MET A 139 15.16 0.81 5.36
C MET A 139 15.23 0.00 6.66
N ARG A 140 15.26 0.70 7.80
CA ARG A 140 15.33 0.12 9.14
C ARG A 140 14.32 0.80 10.04
N ALA A 141 14.03 0.20 11.19
CA ALA A 141 13.28 0.91 12.22
C ALA A 141 14.07 2.13 12.71
N SER A 142 13.37 3.23 12.93
CA SER A 142 13.97 4.46 13.44
C SER A 142 14.73 4.20 14.76
N PRO A 143 15.95 4.74 14.94
CA PRO A 143 16.67 4.62 16.21
C PRO A 143 15.90 5.20 17.40
N ALA A 144 15.05 6.21 17.14
CA ALA A 144 14.19 6.85 18.13
C ALA A 144 12.84 6.13 18.35
N ALA A 145 12.56 5.04 17.61
CA ALA A 145 11.30 4.32 17.73
C ALA A 145 11.14 3.68 19.12
N THR A 146 9.93 3.82 19.68
CA THR A 146 9.50 3.04 20.84
C THR A 146 9.51 1.54 20.50
N PRO A 147 9.54 0.62 21.49
CA PRO A 147 9.47 -0.81 21.20
C PRO A 147 8.27 -1.22 20.33
N HIS A 148 7.12 -0.56 20.56
CA HIS A 148 5.92 -0.78 19.75
C HIS A 148 6.09 -0.27 18.31
N ASP A 149 6.58 0.95 18.13
CA ASP A 149 6.77 1.51 16.78
C ASP A 149 7.88 0.78 16.00
N ARG A 150 8.88 0.25 16.70
CA ARG A 150 9.93 -0.61 16.13
C ARG A 150 9.33 -1.89 15.56
N LEU A 151 8.49 -2.59 16.32
CA LEU A 151 7.79 -3.78 15.83
C LEU A 151 6.95 -3.46 14.60
N ARG A 152 6.21 -2.34 14.63
CA ARG A 152 5.39 -1.89 13.49
C ARG A 152 6.25 -1.67 12.23
N ALA A 153 7.38 -0.99 12.38
CA ALA A 153 8.31 -0.74 11.28
C ALA A 153 8.92 -2.03 10.72
N GLU A 154 9.41 -2.91 11.59
CA GLU A 154 10.03 -4.17 11.21
C GLU A 154 9.06 -5.11 10.48
N GLU A 155 7.83 -5.25 10.98
CA GLU A 155 6.79 -6.03 10.32
C GLU A 155 6.41 -5.43 8.96
N SER A 156 6.30 -4.11 8.84
CA SER A 156 6.06 -3.46 7.54
C SER A 156 7.22 -3.63 6.55
N ILE A 157 8.47 -3.52 7.00
CA ILE A 157 9.65 -3.77 6.15
C ILE A 157 9.62 -5.20 5.62
N ARG A 158 9.34 -6.16 6.50
CA ARG A 158 9.29 -7.59 6.19
C ARG A 158 8.13 -7.92 5.24
N ILE A 159 6.90 -7.56 5.60
CA ILE A 159 5.69 -7.94 4.85
C ILE A 159 5.65 -7.30 3.46
N PHE A 160 6.07 -6.04 3.31
CA PHE A 160 6.09 -5.38 2.00
C PHE A 160 7.40 -5.60 1.21
N GLY A 161 8.36 -6.34 1.78
CA GLY A 161 9.67 -6.58 1.16
C GLY A 161 10.45 -5.28 0.91
N LEU A 162 10.40 -4.32 1.82
CA LEU A 162 10.92 -2.97 1.56
C LEU A 162 12.43 -2.93 1.30
N ASN A 163 13.18 -3.98 1.66
CA ASN A 163 14.60 -4.12 1.35
C ASN A 163 14.92 -5.19 0.29
N GLU A 164 13.91 -5.73 -0.38
CA GLU A 164 14.11 -6.76 -1.41
C GLU A 164 14.50 -6.14 -2.77
N GLY A 165 15.18 -6.96 -3.58
CA GLY A 165 15.61 -6.58 -4.94
C GLY A 165 16.54 -5.36 -4.94
N ASN A 166 16.33 -4.47 -5.91
CA ASN A 166 17.16 -3.28 -6.08
C ASN A 166 16.75 -2.09 -5.21
N ARG A 167 15.70 -2.21 -4.38
CA ARG A 167 15.15 -1.09 -3.60
C ARG A 167 16.22 -0.38 -2.76
N PRO A 168 17.09 -1.07 -1.99
CA PRO A 168 18.13 -0.38 -1.24
C PRO A 168 19.09 0.41 -2.15
N LEU A 169 19.52 -0.17 -3.27
CA LEU A 169 20.43 0.49 -4.21
C LEU A 169 19.81 1.77 -4.79
N SER A 170 18.52 1.75 -5.08
CA SER A 170 17.79 2.92 -5.55
C SER A 170 17.70 4.01 -4.50
N ARG A 171 17.38 3.67 -3.24
CA ARG A 171 17.36 4.64 -2.13
C ARG A 171 18.72 5.27 -1.89
N ARG A 172 19.78 4.46 -1.91
CA ARG A 172 21.18 4.93 -1.79
C ARG A 172 21.54 5.89 -2.92
N THR A 173 21.15 5.58 -4.16
CA THR A 173 21.42 6.44 -5.32
C THR A 173 20.73 7.79 -5.16
N TRP A 174 19.49 7.80 -4.71
CA TRP A 174 18.75 9.03 -4.40
C TRP A 174 19.41 9.84 -3.27
N ALA A 175 19.79 9.19 -2.16
CA ALA A 175 20.41 9.86 -1.03
C ALA A 175 21.72 10.58 -1.41
N ARG A 176 22.44 10.08 -2.42
CA ARG A 176 23.66 10.69 -2.96
C ARG A 176 23.40 11.83 -3.94
N LYS A 177 22.36 11.71 -4.78
CA LYS A 177 22.05 12.67 -5.85
C LYS A 177 21.19 13.85 -5.37
N GLY A 178 20.47 13.67 -4.25
CA GLY A 178 19.44 14.62 -3.80
C GLY A 178 18.16 14.53 -4.64
N PRO A 179 17.08 15.23 -4.22
CA PRO A 179 15.83 15.26 -4.98
C PRO A 179 16.02 15.97 -6.33
N ALA A 180 15.34 15.49 -7.36
CA ALA A 180 15.29 16.18 -8.64
C ALA A 180 14.54 17.52 -8.49
N PRO A 181 14.92 18.58 -9.24
CA PRO A 181 14.19 19.85 -9.23
C PRO A 181 12.71 19.63 -9.56
N GLY A 182 11.82 20.07 -8.66
CA GLY A 182 10.36 19.93 -8.83
C GLY A 182 9.76 18.59 -8.41
N GLN A 183 10.57 17.64 -7.89
CA GLN A 183 10.10 16.39 -7.30
C GLN A 183 10.52 16.31 -5.83
N PRO A 184 9.69 16.83 -4.90
CA PRO A 184 10.02 16.87 -3.47
C PRO A 184 10.03 15.48 -2.81
N TYR A 185 9.63 14.43 -3.54
CA TYR A 185 9.38 13.12 -2.97
C TYR A 185 10.64 12.25 -2.88
N ARG A 186 10.61 11.44 -1.84
CA ARG A 186 11.73 10.73 -1.25
C ARG A 186 11.85 9.34 -1.90
N PHE A 187 12.99 9.11 -2.54
CA PHE A 187 13.53 7.82 -2.96
C PHE A 187 12.92 7.14 -4.17
N LEU A 188 13.26 7.54 -5.40
CA LEU A 188 13.07 6.63 -6.53
C LEU A 188 14.10 6.72 -7.65
N VAL A 189 14.85 5.64 -7.75
CA VAL A 189 15.00 4.83 -8.97
C VAL A 189 14.60 3.39 -8.59
#